data_AF-A0A3M6VZ06-F1
#
_entry.id   AF-A0A3M6VZ06-F1
#
_cell.length_a   1.000
_cell.length_b   1.000
_cell.length_c   1.000
_cell.angle_alpha   90.00
_cell.angle_beta   90.00
_cell.angle_gamma   90.00
#
_symmetry.space_group_name_H-M   'P 1'
#
loop_
_entity.id
_entity.type
_entity.pdbx_description
1 polymer ?
#
loop_
_entity_poly.entity_id
_entity_poly.type
_entity_poly.pdbx_seq_one_letter_code
_entity_poly.pdbx_strand_id
1 'polypeptide(L)'
;MPPRIPSSRIPQPQTCQCCLTRTTSEPVVAARQFHASARHDTRLRRNMWEWLKGPGKVFRDPLPGSTNYLSAYDKSGNLLRARRNQSKDDQSRDELDEDEDTIVQRELDQGLDDVEREDRALSRATRRAEREEADARGGIPPERLGDMRPYPLNQSFRSQPVLSEELREQLYIQVVNYKHDIPSVAATFGVDVRRVAAVIRLKTIEKQWEEEGKRLATPYAQAVLNMLPTTPFKPDTAKPITVHEPINDLPVHPRTRQQLFYPASESRHFTREDAAKVFDNKLLPADKRIPLPMLVDLEKWKIQGLSREERQKKQREMDDAARSATETAERNKAEWEARTQRTVPGRRWDFKFQDISAEKVGKDGRGKDAVGYRYGMPHEDRKRGMVKIPTRVE
;
A
#
# COMPACT_ATOMS: atom_id res chain seq x y z
N MET A 1 34.92 42.96 8.66
CA MET A 1 35.05 42.00 9.78
C MET A 1 34.45 42.65 11.02
N PRO A 2 33.38 42.10 11.62
CA PRO A 2 32.82 42.62 12.86
C PRO A 2 33.50 42.00 14.11
N PRO A 3 33.50 42.68 15.27
CA PRO A 3 34.28 42.28 16.44
C PRO A 3 33.64 41.13 17.24
N ARG A 4 34.50 40.33 17.89
CA ARG A 4 34.17 39.14 18.70
C ARG A 4 33.62 39.55 20.07
N ILE A 5 32.48 38.96 20.46
CA ILE A 5 31.88 39.06 21.80
C ILE A 5 32.57 38.03 22.72
N PRO A 6 32.96 38.39 23.97
CA PRO A 6 33.57 37.44 24.91
C PRO A 6 32.56 36.47 25.53
N SER A 7 33.00 35.24 25.77
CA SER A 7 32.22 34.18 26.42
C SER A 7 32.09 34.42 27.93
N SER A 8 30.86 34.55 28.41
CA SER A 8 30.56 34.58 29.85
C SER A 8 30.65 33.17 30.45
N ARG A 9 31.43 33.06 31.53
CA ARG A 9 31.59 31.86 32.38
C ARG A 9 30.25 31.37 32.92
N ILE A 10 29.98 30.08 32.74
CA ILE A 10 28.91 29.34 33.42
C ILE A 10 29.55 28.62 34.62
N PRO A 11 29.11 28.84 35.87
CA PRO A 11 29.53 28.01 36.99
C PRO A 11 28.77 26.67 36.97
N GLN A 12 29.53 25.57 37.03
CA GLN A 12 29.00 24.22 37.19
C GLN A 12 28.48 24.00 38.62
N PRO A 13 27.33 23.33 38.83
CA PRO A 13 26.97 22.82 40.14
C PRO A 13 27.69 21.49 40.42
N GLN A 14 28.20 21.41 41.65
CA GLN A 14 28.98 20.32 42.20
C GLN A 14 28.17 19.03 42.32
N THR A 15 28.83 17.91 42.03
CA THR A 15 28.41 16.55 42.30
C THR A 15 28.41 16.28 43.80
N CYS A 16 27.30 15.81 44.36
CA CYS A 16 27.29 15.14 45.66
C CYS A 16 26.74 13.73 45.50
N GLN A 17 27.64 12.75 45.63
CA GLN A 17 27.33 11.34 45.82
C GLN A 17 26.95 11.13 47.29
N CYS A 18 25.78 10.53 47.52
CA CYS A 18 25.56 9.70 48.69
C CYS A 18 24.55 8.60 48.35
N CYS A 19 25.09 7.40 48.16
CA CYS A 19 24.35 6.15 48.18
C CYS A 19 24.02 5.80 49.64
N LEU A 20 22.81 5.31 49.92
CA LEU A 20 22.52 4.01 50.57
C LEU A 20 21.13 3.99 51.26
N THR A 21 20.58 2.77 51.24
CA THR A 21 19.46 2.18 51.99
C THR A 21 18.02 2.64 51.72
N ARG A 22 17.36 1.83 50.88
CA ARG A 22 15.91 1.71 50.72
C ARG A 22 15.36 0.87 51.89
N THR A 23 14.61 1.48 52.80
CA THR A 23 13.66 0.77 53.68
C THR A 23 12.25 1.20 53.33
N THR A 24 11.41 0.20 53.12
CA THR A 24 9.97 0.30 52.90
C THR A 24 9.30 0.88 54.14
N SER A 25 8.82 2.12 54.04
CA SER A 25 7.73 2.64 54.87
C SER A 25 7.01 3.74 54.09
N GLU A 26 5.71 3.84 54.36
CA GLU A 26 4.66 4.57 53.66
C GLU A 26 4.99 6.02 53.25
N PRO A 27 4.39 6.57 52.18
CA PRO A 27 4.62 7.95 51.82
C PRO A 27 3.76 8.87 52.70
N VAL A 28 4.27 9.26 53.87
CA VAL A 28 3.75 10.45 54.57
C VAL A 28 4.35 11.68 53.91
N VAL A 29 3.72 12.12 52.82
CA VAL A 29 4.05 13.40 52.17
C VAL A 29 3.44 14.52 53.00
N ALA A 30 4.17 15.00 54.00
CA ALA A 30 3.90 16.29 54.63
C ALA A 30 4.37 17.42 53.71
N ALA A 31 3.56 17.75 52.71
CA ALA A 31 3.76 18.92 51.86
C ALA A 31 3.45 20.20 52.66
N ARG A 32 4.30 21.23 52.50
CA ARG A 32 4.12 22.57 53.06
C ARG A 32 2.73 23.13 52.68
N GLN A 33 1.95 23.50 53.70
CA GLN A 33 0.50 23.73 53.64
C GLN A 33 0.02 25.05 52.97
N PHE A 34 0.84 25.85 52.30
CA PHE A 34 0.39 27.15 51.79
C PHE A 34 0.04 27.24 50.30
N HIS A 35 0.32 26.23 49.48
CA HIS A 35 -0.11 26.21 48.06
C HIS A 35 -0.39 24.79 47.50
N ALA A 36 -0.87 23.88 48.34
CA ALA A 36 -1.33 22.56 47.91
C ALA A 36 -2.86 22.48 47.99
N SER A 37 -3.56 23.19 47.11
CA SER A 37 -4.97 22.88 46.86
C SER A 37 -5.05 21.43 46.38
N ALA A 38 -5.81 20.58 47.09
CA ALA A 38 -6.09 19.22 46.67
C ALA A 38 -6.50 19.24 45.18
N ARG A 39 -5.73 18.57 44.32
CA ARG A 39 -6.05 18.47 42.89
C ARG A 39 -7.25 17.55 42.75
N HIS A 40 -8.45 18.05 43.06
CA HIS A 40 -9.70 17.34 42.81
C HIS A 40 -9.79 17.03 41.32
N ASP A 41 -10.17 15.79 41.01
CA ASP A 41 -10.26 15.37 39.62
C ASP A 41 -11.32 16.20 38.89
N THR A 42 -10.94 16.82 37.78
CA THR A 42 -11.86 17.67 37.04
C THR A 42 -13.03 16.84 36.51
N ARG A 43 -14.21 17.46 36.32
CA ARG A 43 -15.36 16.77 35.71
C ARG A 43 -14.99 16.11 34.37
N LEU A 44 -14.15 16.77 33.56
CA LEU A 44 -13.67 16.22 32.28
C LEU A 44 -12.83 14.96 32.47
N ARG A 45 -11.95 14.92 33.47
CA ARG A 45 -11.11 13.74 33.74
C ARG A 45 -11.94 12.58 34.30
N ARG A 46 -12.93 12.85 35.14
CA ARG A 46 -13.91 11.84 35.58
C ARG A 46 -14.67 11.23 34.40
N ASN A 47 -15.22 12.07 33.52
CA ASN A 47 -15.93 11.60 32.32
C ASN A 47 -15.02 10.81 31.37
N MET A 48 -13.75 11.23 31.21
CA MET A 48 -12.77 10.49 30.42
C MET A 48 -12.52 9.09 30.99
N TRP A 49 -12.32 8.97 32.31
CA TRP A 49 -12.11 7.68 32.97
C TRP A 49 -13.35 6.80 32.95
N GLU A 50 -14.54 7.38 33.05
CA GLU A 50 -15.80 6.66 32.88
C GLU A 50 -15.88 6.05 31.48
N TRP A 51 -15.53 6.82 30.44
CA TRP A 51 -15.47 6.30 29.07
C TRP A 51 -14.39 5.22 28.90
N LEU A 52 -13.16 5.44 29.38
CA LEU A 52 -12.05 4.47 29.28
C LEU A 52 -12.35 3.14 30.00
N LYS A 53 -13.08 3.18 31.11
CA LYS A 53 -13.48 1.98 31.87
C LYS A 53 -14.74 1.33 31.32
N GLY A 54 -15.60 2.11 30.66
CA GLY A 54 -16.80 1.65 29.97
C GLY A 54 -16.53 1.36 28.48
N PRO A 55 -17.11 2.13 27.54
CA PRO A 55 -17.00 1.85 26.10
C PRO A 55 -15.58 1.74 25.55
N GLY A 56 -14.64 2.52 26.10
CA GLY A 56 -13.25 2.58 25.65
C GLY A 56 -12.41 1.37 26.05
N LYS A 57 -12.91 0.51 26.95
CA LYS A 57 -12.18 -0.66 27.46
C LYS A 57 -11.76 -1.62 26.34
N VAL A 58 -12.57 -1.72 25.28
CA VAL A 58 -12.35 -2.62 24.14
C VAL A 58 -11.10 -2.26 23.33
N PHE A 59 -10.60 -1.03 23.43
CA PHE A 59 -9.40 -0.59 22.72
C PHE A 59 -8.11 -0.78 23.52
N ARG A 60 -8.19 -1.31 24.74
CA ARG A 60 -7.01 -1.58 25.57
C ARG A 60 -6.12 -2.64 24.95
N ASP A 61 -6.73 -3.70 24.46
CA ASP A 61 -6.07 -4.82 23.80
C ASP A 61 -6.62 -4.93 22.36
N PRO A 62 -5.78 -5.25 21.38
CA PRO A 62 -6.23 -5.37 19.99
C PRO A 62 -7.21 -6.53 19.82
N LEU A 63 -8.14 -6.38 18.87
CA LEU A 63 -8.99 -7.48 18.47
C LEU A 63 -8.19 -8.41 17.55
N PRO A 64 -7.97 -9.69 17.89
CA PRO A 64 -7.14 -10.57 17.08
C PRO A 64 -7.83 -10.87 15.75
N GLY A 65 -7.06 -10.84 14.66
CA GLY A 65 -7.54 -11.16 13.32
C GLY A 65 -8.58 -10.18 12.78
N SER A 66 -8.71 -9.00 13.40
CA SER A 66 -9.67 -8.01 12.95
C SER A 66 -9.36 -6.57 13.34
N THR A 67 -9.83 -5.61 12.53
CA THR A 67 -9.73 -4.18 12.84
C THR A 67 -10.59 -3.78 14.03
N ASN A 68 -10.00 -2.98 14.93
CA ASN A 68 -10.62 -2.50 16.16
C ASN A 68 -10.78 -0.97 16.14
N TYR A 69 -11.48 -0.43 15.13
CA TYR A 69 -11.69 1.01 14.97
C TYR A 69 -12.94 1.51 15.69
N LEU A 70 -12.97 2.80 16.05
CA LEU A 70 -14.10 3.42 16.76
C LEU A 70 -15.43 3.27 16.00
N SER A 71 -15.42 3.27 14.67
CA SER A 71 -16.64 3.16 13.87
C SER A 71 -17.30 1.79 13.91
N ALA A 72 -16.58 0.75 14.35
CA ALA A 72 -17.11 -0.61 14.45
C ALA A 72 -18.05 -0.79 15.66
N TYR A 73 -18.07 0.19 16.58
CA TYR A 73 -18.78 0.12 17.86
C TYR A 73 -19.92 1.13 17.95
N ASP A 74 -20.95 0.77 18.72
CA ASP A 74 -21.92 1.71 19.25
C ASP A 74 -21.27 2.62 20.34
N LYS A 75 -21.92 3.73 20.67
CA LYS A 75 -21.61 4.63 21.80
C LYS A 75 -21.47 3.88 23.13
N SER A 76 -22.16 2.74 23.28
CA SER A 76 -22.09 1.89 24.46
C SER A 76 -20.87 0.96 24.50
N GLY A 77 -20.07 0.90 23.43
CA GLY A 77 -18.91 0.00 23.31
C GLY A 77 -19.23 -1.40 22.78
N ASN A 78 -20.43 -1.62 22.25
CA ASN A 78 -20.84 -2.91 21.69
C ASN A 78 -20.47 -2.99 20.21
N LEU A 79 -19.87 -4.11 19.79
CA LEU A 79 -19.48 -4.36 18.40
C LEU A 79 -20.72 -4.52 17.51
N LEU A 80 -20.87 -3.65 16.50
CA LEU A 80 -22.09 -3.58 15.68
C LEU A 80 -22.33 -4.85 14.86
N ARG A 81 -21.26 -5.49 14.36
CA ARG A 81 -21.37 -6.68 13.51
C ARG A 81 -21.67 -7.98 14.27
N ALA A 82 -21.20 -8.12 15.51
CA ALA A 82 -21.46 -9.31 16.33
C ALA A 82 -22.96 -9.44 16.65
N ARG A 83 -23.62 -8.33 17.01
CA ARG A 83 -25.06 -8.32 17.34
C ARG A 83 -25.95 -8.70 16.16
N ARG A 84 -25.55 -8.36 14.93
CA ARG A 84 -26.37 -8.58 13.72
C ARG A 84 -26.30 -10.01 13.20
N ASN A 85 -25.23 -10.76 13.50
CA ASN A 85 -25.05 -12.12 13.00
C ASN A 85 -25.79 -13.17 13.84
N GLN A 86 -25.96 -12.92 15.14
CA GLN A 86 -26.69 -13.80 16.04
C GLN A 86 -28.12 -14.14 15.55
N SER A 87 -28.78 -13.23 14.82
CA SER A 87 -30.13 -13.45 14.28
C SER A 87 -30.19 -14.21 12.96
N LYS A 88 -29.05 -14.48 12.29
CA LYS A 88 -28.99 -15.15 10.98
C LYS A 88 -28.38 -16.56 11.03
N ASP A 89 -27.48 -16.82 11.99
CA ASP A 89 -26.72 -18.07 12.05
C ASP A 89 -27.57 -19.31 12.40
N ASP A 90 -28.69 -19.14 13.10
CA ASP A 90 -29.48 -20.29 13.60
C ASP A 90 -30.18 -21.09 12.48
N GLN A 91 -30.40 -20.52 11.28
CA GLN A 91 -31.04 -21.24 10.17
C GLN A 91 -30.04 -21.88 9.19
N SER A 92 -28.80 -21.38 9.11
CA SER A 92 -27.80 -21.85 8.15
C SER A 92 -26.84 -22.89 8.71
N ARG A 93 -26.79 -23.06 10.04
CA ARG A 93 -25.91 -24.04 10.70
C ARG A 93 -26.36 -25.47 10.43
N ASP A 94 -27.65 -25.73 10.53
CA ASP A 94 -28.21 -27.07 10.36
C ASP A 94 -27.96 -27.64 8.95
N GLU A 95 -27.93 -26.80 7.90
CA GLU A 95 -27.68 -27.23 6.51
C GLU A 95 -26.20 -27.53 6.21
N LEU A 96 -25.26 -26.84 6.87
CA LEU A 96 -23.82 -27.00 6.63
C LEU A 96 -23.22 -28.21 7.36
N ASP A 97 -23.86 -28.62 8.46
CA ASP A 97 -23.47 -29.75 9.30
C ASP A 97 -24.04 -31.10 8.81
N GLU A 98 -24.86 -31.11 7.74
CA GLU A 98 -25.29 -32.34 7.06
C GLU A 98 -24.14 -32.98 6.24
N ASP A 99 -24.11 -34.32 6.21
CA ASP A 99 -23.15 -35.10 5.42
C ASP A 99 -23.31 -34.80 3.92
N GLU A 100 -22.21 -34.52 3.19
CA GLU A 100 -22.25 -34.18 1.75
C GLU A 100 -22.98 -35.24 0.93
N ASP A 101 -22.83 -36.52 1.27
CA ASP A 101 -23.50 -37.62 0.57
C ASP A 101 -25.03 -37.52 0.67
N THR A 102 -25.56 -37.06 1.81
CA THR A 102 -27.01 -36.88 2.01
C THR A 102 -27.53 -35.68 1.24
N ILE A 103 -26.73 -34.62 1.13
CA ILE A 103 -27.08 -33.42 0.37
C ILE A 103 -27.07 -33.74 -1.13
N VAL A 104 -26.05 -34.45 -1.61
CA VAL A 104 -25.94 -34.87 -3.02
C VAL A 104 -27.09 -35.79 -3.41
N GLN A 105 -27.49 -36.74 -2.56
CA GLN A 105 -28.66 -37.60 -2.82
C GLN A 105 -29.95 -36.78 -2.93
N ARG A 106 -30.17 -35.83 -2.02
CA ARG A 106 -31.33 -34.92 -2.07
C ARG A 106 -31.34 -34.06 -3.32
N GLU A 107 -30.16 -33.62 -3.79
CA GLU A 107 -30.01 -32.84 -5.01
C GLU A 107 -30.28 -33.67 -6.27
N LEU A 108 -29.89 -34.95 -6.28
CA LEU A 108 -30.23 -35.91 -7.32
C LEU A 108 -31.75 -36.16 -7.36
N ASP A 109 -32.38 -36.33 -6.21
CA ASP A 109 -33.84 -36.53 -6.10
C ASP A 109 -34.64 -35.30 -6.56
N GLN A 110 -34.06 -34.10 -6.43
CA GLN A 110 -34.63 -32.84 -6.94
C GLN A 110 -34.46 -32.66 -8.46
N GLY A 111 -33.74 -33.56 -9.13
CA GLY A 111 -33.51 -33.51 -10.58
C GLY A 111 -32.58 -32.40 -11.04
N LEU A 112 -31.65 -31.96 -10.18
CA LEU A 112 -30.67 -30.91 -10.51
C LEU A 112 -29.60 -31.43 -11.46
N ASP A 113 -29.20 -30.60 -12.41
CA ASP A 113 -28.14 -30.93 -13.35
C ASP A 113 -26.75 -30.95 -12.66
N ASP A 114 -25.75 -31.52 -13.35
CA ASP A 114 -24.40 -31.67 -12.77
C ASP A 114 -23.73 -30.31 -12.47
N VAL A 115 -23.99 -29.30 -13.31
CA VAL A 115 -23.40 -27.96 -13.18
C VAL A 115 -23.98 -27.23 -11.96
N GLU A 116 -25.29 -27.27 -11.76
CA GLU A 116 -25.96 -26.70 -10.59
C GLU A 116 -25.53 -27.39 -9.30
N ARG A 117 -25.28 -28.71 -9.34
CA ARG A 117 -24.73 -29.45 -8.19
C ARG A 117 -23.31 -29.00 -7.83
N GLU A 118 -22.44 -28.84 -8.82
CA GLU A 118 -21.07 -28.34 -8.62
C GLU A 118 -21.08 -26.91 -8.04
N ASP A 119 -21.93 -26.02 -8.58
CA ASP A 119 -22.10 -24.66 -8.07
C ASP A 119 -22.61 -24.63 -6.62
N ARG A 120 -23.56 -25.51 -6.28
CA ARG A 120 -24.07 -25.64 -4.90
C ARG A 120 -23.02 -26.21 -3.96
N ALA A 121 -22.25 -27.22 -4.38
CA ALA A 121 -21.15 -27.77 -3.60
C ALA A 121 -20.05 -26.72 -3.36
N LEU A 122 -19.71 -25.92 -4.37
CA LEU A 122 -18.80 -24.77 -4.23
C LEU A 122 -19.35 -23.72 -3.25
N SER A 123 -20.64 -23.40 -3.33
CA SER A 123 -21.32 -22.51 -2.40
C SER A 123 -21.30 -23.05 -0.95
N ARG A 124 -21.52 -24.36 -0.75
CA ARG A 124 -21.40 -25.00 0.57
C ARG A 124 -19.97 -24.97 1.09
N ALA A 125 -19.00 -25.38 0.27
CA ALA A 125 -17.59 -25.37 0.63
C ALA A 125 -17.10 -23.96 1.01
N THR A 126 -17.53 -22.93 0.26
CA THR A 126 -17.20 -21.54 0.60
C THR A 126 -17.85 -21.09 1.92
N ARG A 127 -19.11 -21.44 2.19
CA ARG A 127 -19.76 -21.15 3.48
C ARG A 127 -19.10 -21.89 4.65
N ARG A 128 -18.70 -23.16 4.48
CA ARG A 128 -17.94 -23.90 5.50
C ARG A 128 -16.61 -23.23 5.79
N ALA A 129 -15.86 -22.84 4.76
CA ALA A 129 -14.61 -22.11 4.92
C ALA A 129 -14.80 -20.74 5.61
N GLU A 130 -15.86 -20.00 5.27
CA GLU A 130 -16.20 -18.74 5.95
C GLU A 130 -16.55 -18.95 7.43
N ARG A 131 -17.23 -20.06 7.77
CA ARG A 131 -17.54 -20.44 9.15
C ARG A 131 -16.29 -20.82 9.92
N GLU A 132 -15.45 -21.70 9.38
CA GLU A 132 -14.16 -22.07 9.99
C GLU A 132 -13.30 -20.83 10.25
N GLU A 133 -13.31 -19.88 9.32
CA GLU A 133 -12.61 -18.60 9.48
C GLU A 133 -13.25 -17.71 10.56
N ALA A 134 -14.58 -17.64 10.63
CA ALA A 134 -15.27 -16.92 11.70
C ALA A 134 -14.99 -17.55 13.06
N ASP A 135 -15.02 -18.88 13.16
CA ASP A 135 -14.73 -19.64 14.38
C ASP A 135 -13.27 -19.46 14.81
N ALA A 136 -12.32 -19.48 13.86
CA ALA A 136 -10.91 -19.15 14.11
C ALA A 136 -10.71 -17.71 14.63
N ARG A 137 -11.60 -16.78 14.26
CA ARG A 137 -11.65 -15.39 14.76
C ARG A 137 -12.49 -15.24 16.04
N GLY A 138 -12.87 -16.33 16.70
CA GLY A 138 -13.66 -16.31 17.93
C GLY A 138 -15.15 -16.03 17.70
N GLY A 139 -15.70 -16.46 16.56
CA GLY A 139 -17.11 -16.31 16.18
C GLY A 139 -17.50 -14.91 15.73
N ILE A 140 -16.52 -14.06 15.39
CA ILE A 140 -16.76 -12.68 14.96
C ILE A 140 -16.80 -12.63 13.43
N PRO A 141 -17.89 -12.11 12.82
CA PRO A 141 -17.98 -11.96 11.37
C PRO A 141 -16.88 -11.05 10.82
N PRO A 142 -16.51 -11.19 9.53
CA PRO A 142 -15.54 -10.32 8.88
C PRO A 142 -15.98 -8.85 8.89
N GLU A 143 -15.00 -7.96 8.80
CA GLU A 143 -15.19 -6.52 8.74
C GLU A 143 -16.06 -6.10 7.56
N ARG A 144 -16.96 -5.17 7.83
CA ARG A 144 -17.63 -4.43 6.75
C ARG A 144 -16.85 -3.18 6.41
N LEU A 145 -17.11 -2.61 5.23
CA LEU A 145 -16.56 -1.31 4.83
C LEU A 145 -16.78 -0.23 5.90
N GLY A 146 -17.91 -0.27 6.61
CA GLY A 146 -18.24 0.66 7.70
C GLY A 146 -17.31 0.58 8.91
N ASP A 147 -16.87 -0.63 9.25
CA ASP A 147 -16.04 -0.92 10.42
C ASP A 147 -14.60 -0.51 10.19
N MET A 148 -14.15 -0.51 8.94
CA MET A 148 -12.79 -0.13 8.54
C MET A 148 -12.55 1.39 8.58
N ARG A 149 -13.35 2.19 9.30
CA ARG A 149 -13.21 3.65 9.38
C ARG A 149 -12.55 4.06 10.71
N PRO A 150 -11.26 4.39 10.73
CA PRO A 150 -10.59 4.80 11.96
C PRO A 150 -11.17 6.09 12.56
N TYR A 151 -11.66 7.00 11.71
CA TYR A 151 -12.19 8.29 12.12
C TYR A 151 -13.70 8.35 11.85
N PRO A 152 -14.56 8.36 12.89
CA PRO A 152 -16.01 8.35 12.71
C PRO A 152 -16.57 9.52 11.88
N LEU A 153 -15.94 10.70 11.98
CA LEU A 153 -16.38 11.90 11.26
C LEU A 153 -15.95 11.92 9.79
N ASN A 154 -14.90 11.19 9.42
CA ASN A 154 -14.43 11.11 8.03
C ASN A 154 -14.94 9.82 7.39
N GLN A 155 -16.03 9.93 6.64
CA GLN A 155 -16.65 8.77 6.00
C GLN A 155 -15.88 8.24 4.79
N SER A 156 -15.04 9.07 4.17
CA SER A 156 -14.29 8.73 2.97
C SER A 156 -13.05 7.90 3.27
N PHE A 157 -12.35 8.21 4.35
CA PHE A 157 -11.13 7.49 4.72
C PHE A 157 -11.43 6.14 5.36
N ARG A 158 -10.85 5.08 4.79
CA ARG A 158 -10.97 3.70 5.26
C ARG A 158 -9.59 3.06 5.31
N SER A 159 -9.39 2.20 6.29
CA SER A 159 -8.23 1.31 6.38
C SER A 159 -8.36 0.24 5.31
N GLN A 160 -7.66 0.42 4.20
CA GLN A 160 -7.56 -0.61 3.17
C GLN A 160 -6.76 -1.81 3.69
N PRO A 161 -7.01 -3.02 3.17
CA PRO A 161 -6.26 -4.19 3.58
C PRO A 161 -4.79 -4.09 3.17
N VAL A 162 -3.90 -4.72 3.93
CA VAL A 162 -2.46 -4.83 3.64
C VAL A 162 -2.13 -6.24 3.16
N LEU A 163 -1.07 -6.39 2.36
CA LEU A 163 -0.63 -7.71 1.90
C LEU A 163 -0.26 -8.59 3.10
N SER A 164 -0.73 -9.83 3.15
CA SER A 164 -0.27 -10.81 4.15
C SER A 164 1.22 -11.11 3.97
N GLU A 165 1.87 -11.63 5.01
CA GLU A 165 3.29 -12.02 4.95
C GLU A 165 3.53 -13.11 3.89
N GLU A 166 2.64 -14.10 3.83
CA GLU A 166 2.65 -15.17 2.84
C GLU A 166 2.54 -14.62 1.42
N LEU A 167 1.61 -13.68 1.16
CA LEU A 167 1.45 -13.09 -0.16
C LEU A 167 2.71 -12.31 -0.59
N ARG A 168 3.36 -11.61 0.36
CA ARG A 168 4.63 -10.91 0.07
C ARG A 168 5.74 -11.88 -0.31
N GLU A 169 5.84 -13.00 0.39
CA GLU A 169 6.82 -14.05 0.07
C GLU A 169 6.55 -14.66 -1.31
N GLN A 170 5.28 -14.93 -1.63
CA GLN A 170 4.91 -15.47 -2.94
C GLN A 170 5.22 -14.51 -4.08
N LEU A 171 4.91 -13.22 -3.94
CA LEU A 171 5.30 -12.21 -4.93
C LEU A 171 6.82 -12.17 -5.16
N TYR A 172 7.60 -12.32 -4.09
CA TYR A 172 9.05 -12.40 -4.16
C TYR A 172 9.51 -13.65 -4.92
N ILE A 173 8.97 -14.83 -4.58
CA ILE A 173 9.30 -16.10 -5.25
C ILE A 173 8.97 -16.05 -6.76
N GLN A 174 7.81 -15.50 -7.13
CA GLN A 174 7.38 -15.40 -8.53
C GLN A 174 8.35 -14.58 -9.40
N VAL A 175 8.85 -13.46 -8.87
CA VAL A 175 9.75 -12.58 -9.64
C VAL A 175 11.21 -13.02 -9.53
N VAL A 176 11.68 -13.38 -8.33
CA VAL A 176 13.12 -13.66 -8.12
C VAL A 176 13.48 -15.08 -8.50
N ASN A 177 12.65 -16.08 -8.16
CA ASN A 177 12.97 -17.48 -8.43
C ASN A 177 12.45 -17.91 -9.79
N TYR A 178 11.17 -17.66 -10.08
CA TYR A 178 10.53 -18.05 -11.35
C TYR A 178 10.79 -17.07 -12.50
N LYS A 179 11.39 -15.90 -12.23
CA LYS A 179 11.73 -14.88 -13.24
C LYS A 179 10.54 -14.38 -14.05
N HIS A 180 9.34 -14.40 -13.46
CA HIS A 180 8.19 -13.74 -14.06
C HIS A 180 8.37 -12.22 -14.04
N ASP A 181 7.85 -11.57 -15.07
CA ASP A 181 7.87 -10.12 -15.19
C ASP A 181 6.91 -9.48 -14.17
N ILE A 182 7.30 -8.31 -13.66
CA ILE A 182 6.53 -7.58 -12.64
C ILE A 182 5.10 -7.27 -13.12
N PRO A 183 4.86 -6.79 -14.36
CA PRO A 183 3.51 -6.54 -14.87
C PRO A 183 2.60 -7.77 -14.88
N SER A 184 3.08 -8.93 -15.34
CA SER A 184 2.29 -10.17 -15.33
C SER A 184 1.98 -10.64 -13.91
N VAL A 185 2.92 -10.52 -12.98
CA VAL A 185 2.69 -10.85 -11.56
C VAL A 185 1.65 -9.89 -10.96
N ALA A 186 1.77 -8.59 -11.22
CA ALA A 186 0.81 -7.58 -10.79
C ALA A 186 -0.62 -7.86 -11.31
N ALA A 187 -0.74 -8.20 -12.59
CA ALA A 187 -2.01 -8.59 -13.22
C ALA A 187 -2.60 -9.87 -12.61
N THR A 188 -1.75 -10.88 -12.36
CA THR A 188 -2.17 -12.18 -11.83
C THR A 188 -2.68 -12.05 -10.39
N PHE A 189 -1.96 -11.34 -9.53
CA PHE A 189 -2.29 -11.21 -8.10
C PHE A 189 -3.23 -10.03 -7.78
N GLY A 190 -3.54 -9.18 -8.76
CA GLY A 190 -4.41 -8.00 -8.56
C GLY A 190 -3.77 -6.96 -7.63
N VAL A 191 -2.47 -6.71 -7.81
CA VAL A 191 -1.66 -5.78 -7.01
C VAL A 191 -1.02 -4.74 -7.94
N ASP A 192 -0.92 -3.46 -7.54
CA ASP A 192 -0.28 -2.45 -8.38
C ASP A 192 1.21 -2.77 -8.62
N VAL A 193 1.68 -2.58 -9.85
CA VAL A 193 3.08 -2.77 -10.29
C VAL A 193 4.05 -2.05 -9.34
N ARG A 194 3.70 -0.84 -8.92
CA ARG A 194 4.52 -0.03 -7.99
C ARG A 194 4.64 -0.70 -6.62
N ARG A 195 3.57 -1.33 -6.14
CA ARG A 195 3.54 -2.05 -4.86
C ARG A 195 4.32 -3.35 -4.96
N VAL A 196 4.17 -4.13 -6.03
CA VAL A 196 4.95 -5.36 -6.27
C VAL A 196 6.45 -5.05 -6.24
N ALA A 197 6.89 -4.01 -6.97
CA ALA A 197 8.29 -3.58 -6.97
C ALA A 197 8.79 -3.14 -5.58
N ALA A 198 7.95 -2.51 -4.76
CA ALA A 198 8.30 -2.14 -3.39
C ALA A 198 8.42 -3.37 -2.48
N VAL A 199 7.51 -4.34 -2.60
CA VAL A 199 7.53 -5.59 -1.84
C VAL A 199 8.81 -6.36 -2.11
N ILE A 200 9.19 -6.50 -3.39
CA ILE A 200 10.43 -7.20 -3.77
C ILE A 200 11.64 -6.52 -3.14
N ARG A 201 11.75 -5.18 -3.24
CA ARG A 201 12.87 -4.43 -2.62
C ARG A 201 12.94 -4.58 -1.11
N LEU A 202 11.79 -4.60 -0.42
CA LEU A 202 11.76 -4.80 1.02
C LEU A 202 12.12 -6.25 1.39
N LYS A 203 11.63 -7.23 0.64
CA LYS A 203 11.95 -8.65 0.84
C LYS A 203 13.40 -8.97 0.54
N THR A 204 14.03 -8.35 -0.46
CA THR A 204 15.48 -8.50 -0.68
C THR A 204 16.29 -8.02 0.53
N ILE A 205 15.87 -6.92 1.17
CA ILE A 205 16.54 -6.40 2.39
C ILE A 205 16.29 -7.35 3.57
N GLU A 206 15.08 -7.88 3.70
CA GLU A 206 14.73 -8.86 4.72
C GLU A 206 15.59 -10.12 4.62
N LYS A 207 15.73 -10.70 3.42
CA LYS A 207 16.60 -11.85 3.16
C LYS A 207 18.08 -11.52 3.44
N GLN A 208 18.54 -10.34 3.03
CA GLN A 208 19.90 -9.89 3.36
C GLN A 208 20.12 -9.79 4.87
N TRP A 209 19.14 -9.31 5.64
CA TRP A 209 19.24 -9.23 7.10
C TRP A 209 19.24 -10.61 7.75
N GLU A 210 18.47 -11.56 7.22
CA GLU A 210 18.52 -12.96 7.63
C GLU A 210 19.90 -13.57 7.37
N GLU A 211 20.48 -13.34 6.18
CA GLU A 211 21.83 -13.78 5.81
C GLU A 211 22.92 -13.18 6.71
N GLU A 212 22.79 -11.89 7.04
CA GLU A 212 23.67 -11.19 7.99
C GLU A 212 23.43 -11.58 9.46
N GLY A 213 22.41 -12.40 9.75
CA GLY A 213 22.05 -12.83 11.10
C GLY A 213 21.49 -11.72 12.00
N LYS A 214 20.95 -10.64 11.41
CA LYS A 214 20.33 -9.53 12.14
C LYS A 214 18.98 -9.99 12.72
N ARG A 215 18.70 -9.56 13.96
CA ARG A 215 17.43 -9.87 14.62
C ARG A 215 16.29 -9.07 14.00
N LEU A 216 15.33 -9.77 13.40
CA LEU A 216 14.10 -9.18 12.88
C LEU A 216 13.11 -8.85 14.01
N ALA A 217 12.31 -7.81 13.83
CA ALA A 217 11.29 -7.39 14.78
C ALA A 217 9.98 -8.19 14.63
N THR A 218 10.07 -9.52 14.66
CA THR A 218 8.93 -10.42 14.37
C THR A 218 7.75 -10.27 15.34
N PRO A 219 7.91 -10.12 16.68
CA PRO A 219 6.76 -10.00 17.58
C PRO A 219 5.99 -8.70 17.34
N TYR A 220 6.72 -7.63 17.01
CA TYR A 220 6.13 -6.35 16.66
C TYR A 220 5.37 -6.44 15.33
N ALA A 221 5.98 -7.04 14.30
CA ALA A 221 5.35 -7.19 12.99
C ALA A 221 4.05 -8.00 13.07
N GLN A 222 4.06 -9.14 13.79
CA GLN A 222 2.89 -9.98 14.00
C GLN A 222 1.79 -9.24 14.76
N ALA A 223 2.13 -8.55 15.85
CA ALA A 223 1.17 -7.78 16.63
C ALA A 223 0.49 -6.67 15.80
N VAL A 224 1.26 -5.95 14.99
CA VAL A 224 0.72 -4.90 14.11
C VAL A 224 -0.12 -5.49 12.99
N LEU A 225 0.32 -6.58 12.36
CA LEU A 225 -0.40 -7.21 11.26
C LEU A 225 -1.77 -7.74 11.72
N ASN A 226 -1.86 -8.27 12.95
CA ASN A 226 -3.11 -8.73 13.55
C ASN A 226 -4.13 -7.62 13.82
N MET A 227 -3.70 -6.35 13.87
CA MET A 227 -4.59 -5.18 14.04
C MET A 227 -5.15 -4.64 12.72
N LEU A 228 -4.58 -5.04 11.59
CA LEU A 228 -4.89 -4.51 10.27
C LEU A 228 -5.67 -5.54 9.45
N PRO A 229 -6.56 -5.10 8.54
CA PRO A 229 -7.17 -6.04 7.61
C PRO A 229 -6.09 -6.51 6.63
N THR A 230 -6.09 -7.80 6.29
CA THR A 230 -5.10 -8.37 5.37
C THR A 230 -5.76 -8.97 4.15
N THR A 231 -5.05 -8.99 3.02
CA THR A 231 -5.40 -9.83 1.87
C THR A 231 -4.62 -11.14 1.96
N PRO A 232 -5.27 -12.26 2.33
CA PRO A 232 -4.60 -13.53 2.50
C PRO A 232 -4.23 -14.15 1.15
N PHE A 233 -3.25 -15.05 1.16
CA PHE A 233 -2.90 -15.88 0.01
C PHE A 233 -3.31 -17.33 0.33
N LYS A 234 -4.40 -17.81 -0.26
CA LYS A 234 -4.97 -19.14 0.03
C LYS A 234 -5.02 -19.98 -1.25
N PRO A 235 -3.90 -20.61 -1.67
CA PRO A 235 -3.84 -21.29 -2.98
C PRO A 235 -4.82 -22.47 -3.10
N ASP A 236 -5.15 -23.12 -1.98
CA ASP A 236 -5.98 -24.33 -1.95
C ASP A 236 -7.50 -24.03 -1.94
N THR A 237 -7.89 -22.74 -1.91
CA THR A 237 -9.30 -22.33 -1.88
C THR A 237 -9.83 -22.06 -3.29
N ALA A 238 -11.14 -22.21 -3.49
CA ALA A 238 -11.83 -21.90 -4.76
C ALA A 238 -11.55 -20.47 -5.30
N LYS A 239 -11.21 -19.52 -4.43
CA LYS A 239 -10.73 -18.18 -4.78
C LYS A 239 -9.26 -18.03 -4.34
N PRO A 240 -8.31 -18.55 -5.13
CA PRO A 240 -6.91 -18.59 -4.70
C PRO A 240 -6.28 -17.21 -4.59
N ILE A 241 -6.76 -16.27 -5.39
CA ILE A 241 -6.27 -14.91 -5.47
C ILE A 241 -7.43 -13.95 -5.23
N THR A 242 -7.28 -13.11 -4.21
CA THR A 242 -8.18 -11.98 -3.95
C THR A 242 -7.54 -10.72 -4.50
N VAL A 243 -8.28 -9.96 -5.31
CA VAL A 243 -7.81 -8.67 -5.82
C VAL A 243 -7.53 -7.73 -4.66
N HIS A 244 -6.30 -7.23 -4.56
CA HIS A 244 -5.87 -6.38 -3.45
C HIS A 244 -6.27 -4.92 -3.64
N GLU A 245 -6.07 -4.39 -4.85
CA GLU A 245 -6.32 -2.98 -5.17
C GLU A 245 -6.65 -2.81 -6.66
N PRO A 246 -7.25 -1.68 -7.09
CA PRO A 246 -7.49 -1.43 -8.51
C PRO A 246 -6.17 -1.21 -9.26
N ILE A 247 -5.85 -2.14 -10.16
CA ILE A 247 -4.60 -2.13 -10.94
C ILE A 247 -4.64 -1.24 -12.20
N ASN A 248 -5.83 -0.77 -12.60
CA ASN A 248 -6.06 -0.02 -13.84
C ASN A 248 -6.34 1.48 -13.59
N ASP A 249 -6.04 1.98 -12.39
CA ASP A 249 -6.29 3.37 -12.04
C ASP A 249 -5.39 4.33 -12.82
N LEU A 250 -6.02 5.31 -13.46
CA LEU A 250 -5.37 6.31 -14.29
C LEU A 250 -5.24 7.64 -13.55
N PRO A 251 -4.04 8.25 -13.50
CA PRO A 251 -3.92 9.60 -12.97
C PRO A 251 -4.65 10.60 -13.88
N VAL A 252 -5.52 11.42 -13.29
CA VAL A 252 -6.29 12.44 -14.02
C VAL A 252 -5.35 13.55 -14.51
N HIS A 253 -5.13 13.61 -15.82
CA HIS A 253 -4.27 14.60 -16.45
C HIS A 253 -4.95 15.99 -16.40
N PRO A 254 -4.22 17.10 -16.14
CA PRO A 254 -4.85 18.42 -16.02
C PRO A 254 -5.66 18.84 -17.24
N ARG A 255 -5.22 18.46 -18.46
CA ARG A 255 -5.93 18.79 -19.70
C ARG A 255 -7.29 18.09 -19.84
N THR A 256 -7.49 16.95 -19.21
CA THR A 256 -8.76 16.20 -19.27
C THR A 256 -9.77 16.67 -18.22
N ARG A 257 -9.46 17.73 -17.45
CA ARG A 257 -10.38 18.30 -16.43
C ARG A 257 -11.35 19.32 -17.01
N GLN A 258 -11.13 19.76 -18.25
CA GLN A 258 -11.99 20.72 -18.91
C GLN A 258 -13.29 20.05 -19.36
N GLN A 259 -14.42 20.74 -19.17
CA GLN A 259 -15.69 20.32 -19.73
C GLN A 259 -15.74 20.78 -21.19
N LEU A 260 -15.75 19.84 -22.14
CA LEU A 260 -15.77 20.12 -23.57
C LEU A 260 -17.00 19.48 -24.22
N PHE A 261 -17.75 20.28 -24.97
CA PHE A 261 -18.83 19.83 -25.83
C PHE A 261 -18.39 20.04 -27.27
N TYR A 262 -17.89 18.99 -27.91
CA TYR A 262 -17.34 19.06 -29.26
C TYR A 262 -18.45 18.83 -30.30
N PRO A 263 -18.80 19.81 -31.16
CA PRO A 263 -19.77 19.61 -32.21
C PRO A 263 -19.20 18.67 -33.27
N ALA A 264 -19.88 17.55 -33.49
CA ALA A 264 -19.53 16.56 -34.50
C ALA A 264 -20.72 16.36 -35.46
N SER A 265 -20.45 15.81 -36.65
CA SER A 265 -21.52 15.36 -37.54
C SER A 265 -22.40 14.32 -36.82
N GLU A 266 -23.70 14.33 -37.10
CA GLU A 266 -24.68 13.40 -36.56
C GLU A 266 -24.32 11.92 -36.81
N SER A 267 -23.62 11.64 -37.92
CA SER A 267 -23.20 10.30 -38.32
C SER A 267 -21.75 9.95 -37.93
N ARG A 268 -21.04 10.83 -37.22
CA ARG A 268 -19.62 10.60 -36.89
C ARG A 268 -19.48 9.54 -35.79
N HIS A 269 -18.65 8.53 -36.04
CA HIS A 269 -18.23 7.58 -35.01
C HIS A 269 -17.12 8.18 -34.13
N PHE A 270 -17.50 8.80 -33.01
CA PHE A 270 -16.56 9.48 -32.12
C PHE A 270 -15.90 8.51 -31.12
N THR A 271 -14.60 8.30 -31.26
CA THR A 271 -13.82 7.30 -30.48
C THR A 271 -13.06 7.92 -29.30
N ARG A 272 -12.45 7.07 -28.45
CA ARG A 272 -11.54 7.51 -27.38
C ARG A 272 -10.28 8.20 -27.90
N GLU A 273 -9.80 7.81 -29.08
CA GLU A 273 -8.65 8.47 -29.71
C GLU A 273 -9.02 9.87 -30.20
N ASP A 274 -10.23 10.03 -30.76
CA ASP A 274 -10.77 11.33 -31.14
C ASP A 274 -10.96 12.23 -29.91
N ALA A 275 -11.53 11.69 -28.82
CA ALA A 275 -11.68 12.41 -27.56
C ALA A 275 -10.33 12.90 -27.01
N ALA A 276 -9.30 12.05 -27.05
CA ALA A 276 -7.95 12.43 -26.58
C ALA A 276 -7.39 13.60 -27.40
N LYS A 277 -7.52 13.56 -28.73
CA LYS A 277 -7.10 14.64 -29.63
C LYS A 277 -7.86 15.94 -29.39
N VAL A 278 -9.16 15.85 -29.07
CA VAL A 278 -9.99 17.01 -28.72
C VAL A 278 -9.47 17.70 -27.44
N PHE A 279 -9.00 16.94 -26.45
CA PHE A 279 -8.36 17.53 -25.26
C PHE A 279 -6.97 18.11 -25.55
N ASP A 280 -6.14 17.38 -26.31
CA ASP A 280 -4.81 17.81 -26.76
C ASP A 280 -4.29 16.90 -27.88
N ASN A 281 -3.70 17.51 -28.91
CA ASN A 281 -3.05 16.81 -30.03
C ASN A 281 -2.00 15.76 -29.62
N LYS A 282 -1.33 15.93 -28.49
CA LYS A 282 -0.28 15.02 -27.97
C LYS A 282 -0.78 14.08 -26.88
N LEU A 283 -2.06 14.15 -26.49
CA LEU A 283 -2.58 13.29 -25.44
C LEU A 283 -2.88 11.90 -25.99
N LEU A 284 -2.35 10.88 -25.31
CA LEU A 284 -2.67 9.50 -25.59
C LEU A 284 -4.07 9.14 -25.07
N PRO A 285 -4.81 8.24 -25.75
CA PRO A 285 -6.09 7.72 -25.24
C PRO A 285 -5.88 6.98 -23.92
N ALA A 286 -6.96 6.84 -23.13
CA ALA A 286 -6.93 6.17 -21.84
C ALA A 286 -6.30 4.77 -21.94
N ASP A 287 -6.68 3.98 -22.95
CA ASP A 287 -6.24 2.60 -23.16
C ASP A 287 -4.70 2.45 -23.22
N LYS A 288 -3.98 3.45 -23.76
CA LYS A 288 -2.51 3.43 -23.88
C LYS A 288 -1.79 3.98 -22.63
N ARG A 289 -2.53 4.62 -21.72
CA ARG A 289 -2.00 5.25 -20.51
C ARG A 289 -2.13 4.38 -19.27
N ILE A 290 -2.91 3.29 -19.35
CA ILE A 290 -3.12 2.35 -18.24
C ILE A 290 -1.77 1.72 -17.88
N PRO A 291 -1.47 1.48 -16.59
CA PRO A 291 -0.22 0.83 -16.18
C PRO A 291 0.01 -0.55 -16.82
N LEU A 292 -1.07 -1.30 -17.06
CA LEU A 292 -1.08 -2.65 -17.62
C LEU A 292 -1.86 -2.70 -18.95
N PRO A 293 -1.31 -2.16 -20.05
CA PRO A 293 -2.01 -2.15 -21.35
C PRO A 293 -2.26 -3.56 -21.91
N MET A 294 -1.43 -4.54 -21.54
CA MET A 294 -1.57 -5.95 -21.92
C MET A 294 -2.95 -6.54 -21.57
N LEU A 295 -3.61 -6.07 -20.51
CA LEU A 295 -4.94 -6.54 -20.12
C LEU A 295 -6.01 -6.19 -21.17
N VAL A 296 -5.86 -5.05 -21.84
CA VAL A 296 -6.76 -4.63 -22.91
C VAL A 296 -6.60 -5.55 -24.12
N ASP A 297 -5.37 -5.92 -24.45
CA ASP A 297 -5.09 -6.80 -25.59
C ASP A 297 -5.54 -8.24 -25.32
N LEU A 298 -5.34 -8.74 -24.09
CA LEU A 298 -5.86 -10.04 -23.66
C LEU A 298 -7.39 -10.14 -23.80
N GLU A 299 -8.12 -9.08 -23.42
CA GLU A 299 -9.57 -9.05 -23.54
C GLU A 299 -10.02 -8.91 -25.00
N LYS A 300 -9.30 -8.13 -25.81
CA LYS A 300 -9.55 -8.06 -27.26
C LYS A 300 -9.39 -9.42 -27.94
N TRP A 301 -8.32 -10.16 -27.63
CA TRP A 301 -8.10 -11.49 -28.19
C TRP A 301 -9.17 -12.49 -27.74
N LYS A 302 -9.64 -12.35 -26.50
CA LYS A 302 -10.76 -13.16 -25.98
C LYS A 302 -12.05 -12.89 -26.77
N ILE A 303 -12.38 -11.63 -27.02
CA ILE A 303 -13.54 -11.23 -27.82
C ILE A 303 -13.41 -11.73 -29.28
N GLN A 304 -12.19 -11.77 -29.81
CA GLN A 304 -11.89 -12.33 -31.13
C GLN A 304 -12.00 -13.87 -31.20
N GLY A 305 -12.24 -14.54 -30.07
CA GLY A 305 -12.38 -15.99 -30.01
C GLY A 305 -11.06 -16.78 -30.00
N LEU A 306 -9.92 -16.13 -29.74
CA LEU A 306 -8.64 -16.85 -29.64
C LEU A 306 -8.62 -17.77 -28.41
N SER A 307 -8.02 -18.94 -28.59
CA SER A 307 -7.89 -19.92 -27.51
C SER A 307 -7.00 -19.38 -26.38
N ARG A 308 -7.12 -19.95 -25.18
CA ARG A 308 -6.29 -19.53 -24.02
C ARG A 308 -4.79 -19.72 -24.31
N GLU A 309 -4.43 -20.80 -24.99
CA GLU A 309 -3.04 -21.12 -25.32
C GLU A 309 -2.46 -20.14 -26.34
N GLU A 310 -3.23 -19.81 -27.38
CA GLU A 310 -2.84 -18.81 -28.38
C GLU A 310 -2.64 -17.44 -27.75
N ARG A 311 -3.53 -17.04 -26.83
CA ARG A 311 -3.40 -15.78 -26.08
C ARG A 311 -2.15 -15.76 -25.21
N GLN A 312 -1.85 -16.85 -24.51
CA GLN A 312 -0.63 -16.97 -23.70
C GLN A 312 0.63 -16.91 -24.57
N LYS A 313 0.62 -17.56 -25.74
CA LYS A 313 1.73 -17.52 -26.68
C LYS A 313 1.99 -16.09 -27.17
N LYS A 314 0.94 -15.39 -27.62
CA LYS A 314 1.05 -13.98 -28.04
C LYS A 314 1.53 -13.06 -26.92
N GLN A 315 1.03 -13.27 -25.70
CA GLN A 315 1.47 -12.50 -24.54
C GLN A 315 2.97 -12.70 -24.28
N ARG A 316 3.45 -13.96 -24.29
CA ARG A 316 4.89 -14.26 -24.14
C ARG A 316 5.73 -13.61 -25.23
N GLU A 317 5.31 -13.68 -26.49
CA GLU A 317 6.00 -13.03 -27.60
C GLU A 317 6.11 -11.50 -27.41
N MET A 318 5.04 -10.87 -26.93
CA MET A 318 5.02 -9.43 -26.62
C MET A 318 5.94 -9.09 -25.44
N ASP A 319 5.93 -9.91 -24.39
CA ASP A 319 6.78 -9.71 -23.21
C ASP A 319 8.26 -9.93 -23.53
N ASP A 320 8.59 -10.92 -24.37
CA ASP A 320 9.95 -11.16 -24.89
C ASP A 320 10.45 -9.97 -25.73
N ALA A 321 9.59 -9.44 -26.60
CA ALA A 321 9.89 -8.24 -27.38
C ALA A 321 10.09 -7.00 -26.49
N ALA A 322 9.26 -6.83 -25.45
CA ALA A 322 9.41 -5.73 -24.49
C ALA A 322 10.71 -5.85 -23.68
N ARG A 323 11.05 -7.07 -23.21
CA ARG A 323 12.29 -7.34 -22.48
C ARG A 323 13.53 -7.03 -23.32
N SER A 324 13.59 -7.56 -24.54
CA SER A 324 14.71 -7.27 -25.45
C SER A 324 14.81 -5.77 -25.81
N ALA A 325 13.69 -5.06 -25.96
CA ALA A 325 13.70 -3.61 -26.14
C ALA A 325 14.24 -2.85 -24.91
N THR A 326 13.91 -3.29 -23.68
CA THR A 326 14.46 -2.69 -22.46
C THR A 326 15.95 -2.96 -22.32
N GLU A 327 16.41 -4.20 -22.54
CA GLU A 327 17.83 -4.57 -22.46
C GLU A 327 18.68 -3.81 -23.48
N THR A 328 18.18 -3.68 -24.71
CA THR A 328 18.86 -2.89 -25.74
C THR A 328 18.91 -1.40 -25.39
N ALA A 329 17.85 -0.83 -24.82
CA ALA A 329 17.84 0.56 -24.35
C ALA A 329 18.82 0.79 -23.19
N GLU A 330 18.88 -0.13 -22.23
CA GLU A 330 19.85 -0.08 -21.12
C GLU A 330 21.29 -0.20 -21.63
N ARG A 331 21.55 -1.13 -22.56
CA ARG A 331 22.87 -1.27 -23.20
C ARG A 331 23.25 0.01 -23.94
N ASN A 332 22.36 0.56 -24.76
CA ASN A 332 22.60 1.81 -25.49
C ASN A 332 22.85 2.98 -24.53
N LYS A 333 22.17 3.03 -23.38
CA LYS A 333 22.39 4.03 -22.34
C LYS A 333 23.76 3.86 -21.69
N ALA A 334 24.16 2.64 -21.33
CA ALA A 334 25.47 2.36 -20.75
C ALA A 334 26.61 2.68 -21.73
N GLU A 335 26.45 2.33 -23.01
CA GLU A 335 27.39 2.69 -24.08
C GLU A 335 27.51 4.21 -24.24
N TRP A 336 26.38 4.93 -24.20
CA TRP A 336 26.37 6.40 -24.25
C TRP A 336 27.08 7.02 -23.03
N GLU A 337 26.82 6.51 -21.82
CA GLU A 337 27.47 6.97 -20.59
C GLU A 337 28.98 6.71 -20.64
N ALA A 338 29.41 5.52 -21.06
CA ALA A 338 30.82 5.16 -21.21
C ALA A 338 31.54 6.02 -22.26
N ARG A 339 30.85 6.38 -23.36
CA ARG A 339 31.39 7.26 -24.39
C ARG A 339 31.52 8.71 -23.92
N THR A 340 30.55 9.17 -23.14
CA THR A 340 30.45 10.58 -22.74
C THR A 340 31.25 10.88 -21.47
N GLN A 341 31.47 9.88 -20.62
CA GLN A 341 32.13 10.04 -19.33
C GLN A 341 33.54 9.43 -19.31
N ARG A 342 34.56 10.30 -19.31
CA ARG A 342 35.96 9.91 -19.14
C ARG A 342 36.36 9.98 -17.67
N THR A 343 36.76 8.85 -17.09
CA THR A 343 37.33 8.81 -15.74
C THR A 343 38.85 8.81 -15.81
N VAL A 344 39.49 9.83 -15.23
CA VAL A 344 40.96 9.96 -15.15
C VAL A 344 41.38 9.68 -13.71
N PRO A 345 42.14 8.59 -13.45
CA PRO A 345 42.57 8.26 -12.10
C PRO A 345 43.58 9.28 -11.60
N GLY A 346 43.40 9.73 -10.36
CA GLY A 346 44.32 10.64 -9.69
C GLY A 346 45.01 9.98 -8.50
N ARG A 347 45.87 10.73 -7.80
CA ARG A 347 46.57 10.20 -6.62
C ARG A 347 45.63 9.94 -5.42
N ARG A 348 44.59 10.75 -5.24
CA ARG A 348 43.64 10.66 -4.12
C ARG A 348 42.18 10.53 -4.57
N TRP A 349 41.85 11.06 -5.74
CA TRP A 349 40.50 11.13 -6.28
C TRP A 349 40.54 10.79 -7.76
N ASP A 350 39.49 10.15 -8.24
CA ASP A 350 39.28 9.93 -9.67
C ASP A 350 38.43 11.07 -10.23
N PHE A 351 38.94 11.72 -11.28
CA PHE A 351 38.26 12.83 -11.92
C PHE A 351 37.34 12.30 -13.02
N LYS A 352 36.03 12.51 -12.87
CA LYS A 352 35.01 12.14 -13.86
C LYS A 352 34.68 13.36 -14.72
N PHE A 353 35.12 13.35 -15.97
CA PHE A 353 34.79 14.37 -16.97
C PHE A 353 33.63 13.89 -17.82
N GLN A 354 32.54 14.64 -17.85
CA GLN A 354 31.39 14.36 -18.71
C GLN A 354 31.37 15.35 -19.86
N ASP A 355 31.39 14.85 -21.10
CA ASP A 355 31.26 15.67 -22.29
C ASP A 355 29.84 16.24 -22.38
N ILE A 356 29.75 17.53 -22.65
CA ILE A 356 28.49 18.27 -22.78
C ILE A 356 28.46 19.04 -24.09
N SER A 357 27.27 19.28 -24.62
CA SER A 357 27.09 20.17 -25.77
C SER A 357 26.94 21.62 -25.28
N ALA A 358 27.93 22.45 -25.56
CA ALA A 358 27.90 23.89 -25.24
C ALA A 358 26.86 24.67 -26.07
N GLU A 359 26.46 24.14 -27.23
CA GLU A 359 25.44 24.75 -28.10
C GLU A 359 24.01 24.48 -27.61
N LYS A 360 23.81 23.53 -26.69
CA LYS A 360 22.51 23.16 -26.13
C LYS A 360 22.03 24.15 -25.06
N VAL A 361 22.03 25.43 -25.38
CA VAL A 361 21.60 26.53 -24.49
C VAL A 361 20.21 27.08 -24.83
N GLY A 362 19.61 26.62 -25.93
CA GLY A 362 18.34 27.13 -26.46
C GLY A 362 18.50 28.46 -27.18
N LYS A 363 17.47 28.90 -27.91
CA LYS A 363 17.52 30.08 -28.79
C LYS A 363 17.97 31.36 -28.07
N ASP A 364 17.51 31.57 -26.84
CA ASP A 364 17.78 32.78 -26.06
C ASP A 364 18.77 32.54 -24.89
N GLY A 365 19.49 31.41 -24.89
CA GLY A 365 20.37 31.01 -23.79
C GLY A 365 19.64 30.54 -22.51
N ARG A 366 18.31 30.40 -22.55
CA ARG A 366 17.45 30.05 -21.40
C ARG A 366 16.94 28.60 -21.42
N GLY A 367 17.68 27.67 -22.01
CA GLY A 367 17.28 26.25 -22.09
C GLY A 367 17.27 25.56 -20.73
N LYS A 368 16.19 24.87 -20.36
CA LYS A 368 16.02 24.22 -19.03
C LYS A 368 17.16 23.27 -18.66
N ASP A 369 17.62 22.48 -19.63
CA ASP A 369 18.64 21.44 -19.44
C ASP A 369 20.07 21.92 -19.82
N ALA A 370 20.28 23.24 -19.92
CA ALA A 370 21.59 23.81 -20.18
C ALA A 370 22.52 23.65 -18.96
N VAL A 371 23.79 23.30 -19.21
CA VAL A 371 24.78 23.05 -18.17
C VAL A 371 25.55 24.33 -17.85
N GLY A 372 25.73 24.63 -16.56
CA GLY A 372 26.48 25.78 -16.06
C GLY A 372 25.68 26.67 -15.11
N TYR A 373 26.38 27.54 -14.38
CA TYR A 373 25.74 28.55 -13.54
C TYR A 373 25.25 29.72 -14.41
N ARG A 374 23.97 30.08 -14.30
CA ARG A 374 23.39 31.15 -15.13
C ARG A 374 23.85 32.53 -14.67
N TYR A 375 24.21 33.39 -15.63
CA TYR A 375 24.53 34.79 -15.38
C TYR A 375 23.26 35.65 -15.28
N GLY A 376 23.34 36.76 -14.53
CA GLY A 376 22.23 37.72 -14.38
C GLY A 376 21.10 37.26 -13.46
N MET A 377 21.33 36.22 -12.64
CA MET A 377 20.36 35.72 -11.65
C MET A 377 20.87 35.98 -10.23
N PRO A 378 20.23 36.87 -9.44
CA PRO A 378 20.62 37.09 -8.05
C PRO A 378 20.31 35.86 -7.20
N HIS A 379 21.02 35.70 -6.08
CA HIS A 379 20.74 34.63 -5.13
C HIS A 379 19.29 34.70 -4.62
N GLU A 380 18.60 33.56 -4.66
CA GLU A 380 17.20 33.45 -4.23
C GLU A 380 17.06 33.14 -2.73
N ASP A 381 18.14 33.15 -1.96
CA ASP A 381 18.17 32.69 -0.57
C ASP A 381 17.22 33.44 0.38
N ARG A 382 16.87 34.68 0.03
CA ARG A 382 15.95 35.55 0.78
C ARG A 382 14.49 35.41 0.34
N LYS A 383 14.21 34.68 -0.74
CA LYS A 383 12.84 34.41 -1.19
C LYS A 383 12.18 33.41 -0.25
N ARG A 384 10.93 33.71 0.14
CA ARG A 384 10.12 32.82 0.99
C ARG A 384 9.76 31.55 0.21
N GLY A 385 9.89 30.39 0.84
CA GLY A 385 9.50 29.10 0.25
C GLY A 385 10.57 28.41 -0.61
N MET A 386 11.80 28.94 -0.64
CA MET A 386 12.89 28.26 -1.36
C MET A 386 13.32 26.98 -0.67
N VAL A 387 13.41 25.89 -1.44
CA VAL A 387 13.86 24.58 -0.95
C VAL A 387 15.38 24.58 -0.85
N LYS A 388 15.89 24.42 0.38
CA LYS A 388 17.34 24.35 0.69
C LYS A 388 17.76 22.95 1.20
N ILE A 389 16.90 21.97 0.99
CA ILE A 389 17.07 20.58 1.42
C ILE A 389 17.24 19.72 0.15
N PRO A 390 18.06 18.65 0.16
CA PRO A 390 18.19 17.76 -0.99
C PRO A 390 16.83 17.25 -1.47
N THR A 391 16.51 17.48 -2.74
CA THR A 391 15.24 17.03 -3.36
C THR A 391 15.31 15.63 -3.96
N ARG A 392 16.52 15.07 -4.07
CA ARG A 392 16.80 13.74 -4.59
C ARG A 392 17.94 13.11 -3.78
N VAL A 393 17.79 11.84 -3.46
CA VAL A 393 18.82 10.99 -2.85
C VAL A 393 18.92 9.80 -3.80
N GLU A 394 20.05 9.72 -4.51
CA GLU A 394 20.34 8.69 -5.53
C GLU A 394 21.06 7.50 -4.91
#